data_AF-A0A327U0H9-F1
#
_entry.id   AF-A0A327U0H9-F1
#
_cell.length_a   1.000
_cell.length_b   1.000
_cell.length_c   1.000
_cell.angle_alpha   90.00
_cell.angle_beta   90.00
_cell.angle_gamma   90.00
#
_symmetry.space_group_name_H-M   'P 1'
#
loop_
_entity.id
_entity.type
_entity.pdbx_description
1 polymer ?
#
loop_
_entity_poly.entity_id
_entity_poly.type
_entity_poly.pdbx_seq_one_letter_code
_entity_poly.pdbx_strand_id
1 'polypeptide(L)'
;MAYNSETLHAAANRSGIPFDYLARLQAAEAFDLDDPDGNNVLEKQMTVIFDHHLAKLLSSSDPVAALRSAGFTEAADALVAHDA
;
A
#
# COMPACT_ATOMS: atom_id res chain seq x y z
N MET A 1 10.00 -11.44 -13.37
CA MET A 1 11.33 -10.78 -13.46
C MET A 1 11.23 -9.48 -12.68
N ALA A 2 12.05 -9.27 -11.65
CA ALA A 2 12.10 -7.99 -10.95
C ALA A 2 12.76 -6.94 -11.86
N TYR A 3 12.19 -5.74 -11.99
CA TYR A 3 12.83 -4.65 -12.72
C TYR A 3 14.02 -4.11 -11.91
N ASN A 4 15.05 -3.63 -12.59
CA ASN A 4 16.16 -2.96 -11.89
C ASN A 4 15.72 -1.55 -11.43
N SER A 5 16.43 -1.00 -10.45
CA SER A 5 16.11 0.30 -9.84
C SER A 5 16.01 1.44 -10.87
N GLU A 6 16.85 1.43 -11.90
CA GLU A 6 16.85 2.41 -12.99
C GLU A 6 15.56 2.38 -13.81
N THR A 7 15.06 1.18 -14.11
CA THR A 7 13.78 0.97 -14.81
C THR A 7 12.61 1.45 -13.94
N LEU A 8 12.68 1.22 -12.63
CA LEU A 8 11.66 1.68 -11.70
C LEU A 8 11.62 3.21 -11.57
N HIS A 9 12.78 3.85 -11.51
CA HIS A 9 12.88 5.31 -11.51
C HIS A 9 12.32 5.92 -12.80
N ALA A 10 12.63 5.33 -13.96
CA ALA A 10 12.06 5.78 -15.23
C ALA A 10 10.54 5.61 -15.26
N ALA A 11 10.01 4.51 -14.71
CA ALA A 11 8.58 4.27 -14.60
C ALA A 11 7.90 5.27 -13.64
N ALA A 12 8.49 5.56 -12.48
CA ALA A 12 8.03 6.55 -11.52
C ALA A 12 7.92 7.94 -12.17
N ASN A 13 8.99 8.40 -12.82
CA ASN A 13 9.04 9.70 -13.47
C ASN A 13 8.01 9.83 -14.61
N ARG A 14 7.80 8.76 -15.39
CA ARG A 14 6.83 8.76 -16.49
C ARG A 14 5.38 8.74 -16.02
N SER A 15 5.10 8.03 -14.93
CA SER A 15 3.73 7.83 -14.43
C SER A 15 3.29 8.86 -13.38
N GLY A 16 4.23 9.59 -12.78
CA GLY A 16 3.97 10.46 -11.63
C GLY A 16 3.68 9.70 -10.34
N ILE A 17 3.86 8.38 -10.35
CA ILE A 17 3.67 7.52 -9.18
C ILE A 17 4.97 7.53 -8.35
N PRO A 18 4.90 7.69 -7.01
CA PRO A 18 6.08 7.67 -6.15
C PRO A 18 6.93 6.40 -6.35
N PHE A 19 8.25 6.57 -6.43
CA PHE A 19 9.20 5.47 -6.59
C PHE A 19 9.03 4.39 -5.51
N ASP A 20 8.89 4.80 -4.24
CA ASP A 20 8.72 3.88 -3.11
C ASP A 20 7.47 3.00 -3.23
N TYR A 21 6.41 3.53 -3.86
CA TYR A 21 5.20 2.76 -4.10
C TYR A 21 5.42 1.71 -5.19
N LEU A 22 6.09 2.07 -6.29
CA LEU A 22 6.46 1.11 -7.33
C LEU A 22 7.46 0.06 -6.81
N ALA A 23 8.36 0.45 -5.91
CA ALA A 23 9.31 -0.46 -5.28
C ALA A 23 8.62 -1.50 -4.39
N ARG A 24 7.61 -1.07 -3.62
CA ARG A 24 6.76 -1.98 -2.82
C ARG A 24 5.92 -2.90 -3.70
N LEU A 25 5.35 -2.39 -4.78
CA LEU A 25 4.61 -3.22 -5.75
C LEU A 25 5.49 -4.28 -6.40
N GLN A 26 6.69 -3.88 -6.86
CA GLN A 26 7.64 -4.83 -7.41
C GLN A 26 8.09 -5.86 -6.35
N ALA A 27 8.29 -5.44 -5.10
CA ALA A 27 8.64 -6.36 -4.02
C ALA A 27 7.50 -7.34 -3.71
N ALA A 28 6.24 -6.92 -3.85
CA ALA A 28 5.08 -7.80 -3.74
C ALA A 28 4.94 -8.76 -4.94
N GLU A 29 5.33 -8.32 -6.15
CA GLU A 29 5.37 -9.13 -7.37
C GLU A 29 6.62 -10.02 -7.50
N ALA A 30 7.67 -9.74 -6.73
CA ALA A 30 8.87 -10.54 -6.69
C ALA A 30 8.54 -11.89 -6.06
N PHE A 31 8.17 -12.83 -6.95
CA PHE A 31 8.00 -14.25 -6.74
C PHE A 31 8.90 -14.76 -5.61
N ASP A 32 8.29 -15.23 -4.53
CA ASP A 32 8.95 -16.16 -3.63
C ASP A 32 8.98 -17.50 -4.38
N LEU A 33 10.13 -17.83 -4.97
CA LEU A 33 10.30 -19.13 -5.65
C LEU A 33 10.22 -20.31 -4.65
N ASP A 34 10.23 -20.03 -3.36
CA ASP A 34 10.05 -20.98 -2.25
C ASP A 34 8.60 -21.01 -1.69
N ASP A 35 7.65 -20.28 -2.29
CA ASP A 35 6.20 -20.39 -2.00
C ASP A 35 5.48 -21.12 -3.14
N PRO A 36 5.48 -22.47 -3.15
CA PRO A 36 4.95 -23.28 -4.25
C PRO A 36 3.45 -23.11 -4.47
N ASP A 37 2.71 -22.55 -3.50
CA ASP A 37 1.26 -22.38 -3.58
C ASP A 37 0.84 -20.98 -4.05
N GLY A 38 1.77 -20.01 -4.12
CA GLY A 38 1.48 -18.64 -4.55
C GLY A 38 0.52 -17.88 -3.63
N ASN A 39 0.24 -18.41 -2.43
CA ASN A 39 -0.79 -17.92 -1.53
C ASN A 39 -0.46 -16.53 -0.97
N ASN A 40 0.82 -16.19 -0.83
CA ASN A 40 1.23 -14.92 -0.23
C ASN A 40 1.31 -13.75 -1.23
N VAL A 41 1.24 -14.00 -2.54
CA VAL A 41 1.40 -12.94 -3.56
C VAL A 41 0.19 -12.02 -3.59
N LEU A 42 -1.01 -12.58 -3.60
CA LEU A 42 -2.25 -11.80 -3.56
C LEU A 42 -2.36 -11.03 -2.24
N GLU A 43 -2.00 -11.66 -1.13
CA GLU A 43 -1.98 -11.00 0.19
C GLU A 43 -1.02 -9.81 0.21
N LYS A 44 0.24 -10.00 -0.22
CA LYS A 44 1.24 -8.93 -0.32
C LYS A 44 0.79 -7.79 -1.23
N GLN A 45 0.18 -8.09 -2.38
CA GLN A 45 -0.37 -7.07 -3.30
C GLN A 45 -1.56 -6.33 -2.68
N MET A 46 -2.45 -7.05 -2.01
CA MET A 46 -3.59 -6.45 -1.30
C MET A 46 -3.10 -5.56 -0.17
N THR A 47 -2.06 -5.94 0.59
CA THR A 47 -1.45 -5.08 1.61
C THR A 47 -0.97 -3.75 1.03
N VAL A 48 -0.27 -3.75 -0.12
CA VAL A 48 0.20 -2.49 -0.73
C VAL A 48 -0.97 -1.59 -1.16
N ILE A 49 -2.03 -2.18 -1.72
CA ILE A 49 -3.24 -1.44 -2.12
C ILE A 49 -3.95 -0.88 -0.88
N PHE A 50 -4.11 -1.69 0.17
CA PHE A 50 -4.74 -1.28 1.42
C PHE A 50 -3.93 -0.20 2.13
N ASP A 51 -2.61 -0.33 2.21
CA ASP A 51 -1.71 0.67 2.82
C ASP A 51 -1.82 2.00 2.09
N HIS A 52 -1.84 1.99 0.75
CA HIS A 52 -1.99 3.21 -0.03
C HIS A 52 -3.36 3.85 0.17
N HIS A 53 -4.41 3.03 0.18
CA HIS A 53 -5.77 3.51 0.43
C HIS A 53 -5.90 4.11 1.84
N LEU A 54 -5.35 3.42 2.84
CA LEU A 54 -5.32 3.86 4.23
C LEU A 54 -4.54 5.17 4.38
N ALA A 55 -3.36 5.29 3.77
CA ALA A 55 -2.56 6.52 3.79
C ALA A 55 -3.33 7.72 3.20
N LYS A 56 -4.09 7.50 2.12
CA LYS A 56 -4.94 8.54 1.54
C LYS A 56 -6.04 8.99 2.51
N LEU A 57 -6.71 8.06 3.19
CA LEU A 57 -7.74 8.38 4.17
C LEU A 57 -7.17 9.15 5.38
N LEU A 58 -5.99 8.72 5.86
CA LEU A 58 -5.28 9.37 6.97
C LEU A 58 -4.78 10.78 6.63
N SER A 59 -4.53 11.07 5.35
CA SER A 59 -4.13 12.41 4.89
C SER A 59 -5.29 13.39 4.66
N SER A 60 -6.54 12.95 4.86
CA SER A 60 -7.71 13.81 4.66
C SER A 60 -7.83 14.87 5.76
N SER A 61 -8.65 15.91 5.54
CA SER A 61 -8.92 16.95 6.53
C SER A 61 -9.65 16.44 7.78
N ASP A 62 -10.32 15.29 7.68
CA ASP A 62 -10.98 14.58 8.79
C ASP A 62 -10.71 13.06 8.65
N PRO A 63 -9.55 12.59 9.13
CA PRO A 63 -9.13 11.20 8.99
C PRO A 63 -10.11 10.19 9.62
N VAL A 64 -10.71 10.54 10.76
CA VAL A 64 -11.64 9.65 11.49
C VAL A 64 -12.92 9.46 10.68
N ALA A 65 -13.50 10.54 10.15
CA ALA A 65 -14.68 10.44 9.29
C ALA A 65 -14.38 9.69 7.99
N ALA A 66 -13.22 9.94 7.37
CA ALA A 66 -12.80 9.26 6.16
C ALA A 66 -12.65 7.75 6.36
N LEU A 67 -11.97 7.32 7.43
CA LEU A 67 -11.83 5.91 7.80
C LEU A 67 -13.18 5.22 8.01
N ARG A 68 -14.09 5.85 8.77
CA ARG A 68 -15.44 5.31 9.00
C ARG A 68 -16.25 5.19 7.71
N SER A 69 -16.20 6.18 6.83
CA SER A 69 -16.91 6.13 5.54
C SER A 69 -16.41 5.02 4.61
N ALA A 70 -15.14 4.63 4.75
CA ALA A 70 -14.53 3.53 4.02
C ALA A 70 -14.68 2.17 4.73
N GLY A 71 -15.34 2.13 5.89
CA GLY A 71 -15.59 0.90 6.65
C GLY A 71 -14.48 0.49 7.61
N PHE A 72 -13.42 1.29 7.79
CA PHE A 72 -12.33 1.03 8.74
C PHE A 72 -12.66 1.53 10.16
N THR A 73 -13.76 1.04 10.73
CA THR A 73 -14.28 1.52 12.02
C THR A 73 -13.29 1.31 13.17
N GLU A 74 -12.65 0.14 13.25
CA GLU A 74 -11.67 -0.18 14.30
C GLU A 74 -10.44 0.73 14.24
N ALA A 75 -9.93 1.01 13.03
CA ALA A 75 -8.81 1.92 12.83
C ALA A 75 -9.19 3.37 13.18
N ALA A 76 -10.42 3.79 12.87
CA ALA A 76 -10.92 5.11 13.25
C ALA A 76 -11.01 5.27 14.78
N ASP A 77 -11.52 4.25 15.48
CA ASP A 77 -11.65 4.27 16.93
C ASP A 77 -10.27 4.23 17.63
N ALA A 78 -9.31 3.47 17.09
CA ALA A 78 -7.94 3.47 17.56
C ALA A 78 -7.25 4.84 17.38
N LEU A 79 -7.49 5.52 16.25
CA LEU A 79 -6.95 6.86 16.00
C LEU A 79 -7.50 7.88 17.01
N VAL A 80 -8.82 7.85 17.27
CA VAL A 80 -9.45 8.70 18.30
C VAL A 80 -8.86 8.44 19.69
N ALA A 81 -8.62 7.18 20.04
CA ALA A 81 -8.04 6.81 21.33
C ALA A 81 -6.58 7.24 21.49
N HIS A 82 -5.83 7.35 20.39
CA HIS A 82 -4.44 7.81 20.40
C HIS A 82 -4.31 9.33 20.54
N ASP A 83 -5.26 10.09 19.99
CA ASP A 83 -5.25 11.56 20.00
C ASP A 83 -5.90 12.18 21.27
N ALA A 84 -6.43 11.35 22.17
CA ALA A 84 -7.08 11.74 23.43
C ALA A 84 -6.11 11.74 24.63
#